data_AF-A0A453LYE3-F1
#
_entry.id   AF-A0A453LYE3-F1
#
_cell.length_a   1.000
_cell.length_b   1.000
_cell.length_c   1.000
_cell.angle_alpha   90.00
_cell.angle_beta   90.00
_cell.angle_gamma   90.00
#
_symmetry.space_group_name_H-M   'P 1'
#
loop_
_entity.id
_entity.type
_entity.pdbx_description
1 polymer ?
#
loop_
_entity_poly.entity_id
_entity_poly.type
_entity_poly.pdbx_seq_one_letter_code
_entity_poly.pdbx_strand_id
1 'polypeptide(L)'
;MTSNLGAEHLTAGMAGEITMDAARDLLMKQVQKHFKPELLNRLSEIVVFEPLLHDKLKEIVKIQMKSIISRVADKGISLFASDAV
;
A
#
# COMPACT_ATOMS: atom_id res chain seq x y z
N MET A 1 9.52 9.41 -6.85
CA MET A 1 10.14 9.21 -5.52
C MET A 1 9.11 8.56 -4.61
N THR A 2 9.49 7.67 -3.69
CA THR A 2 8.59 7.07 -2.69
C THR A 2 9.16 7.28 -1.29
N SER A 3 8.29 7.38 -0.29
CA SER A 3 8.66 7.57 1.12
C SER A 3 7.58 6.95 2.02
N ASN A 4 8.01 6.35 3.13
CA ASN A 4 7.11 5.78 4.15
C ASN A 4 6.85 6.75 5.31
N LEU A 5 7.26 8.00 5.18
CA LEU A 5 7.14 9.00 6.24
C LEU A 5 5.66 9.28 6.57
N GLY A 6 5.29 9.14 7.85
CA GLY A 6 3.93 9.41 8.31
C GLY A 6 2.92 8.29 7.99
N ALA A 7 3.39 7.15 7.47
CA ALA A 7 2.53 6.00 7.17
C ALA A 7 1.82 5.45 8.41
N GLU A 8 2.40 5.64 9.60
CA GLU A 8 1.81 5.28 10.89
C GLU A 8 0.43 5.91 11.12
N HIS A 9 0.20 7.14 10.64
CA HIS A 9 -1.10 7.82 10.78
C HIS A 9 -2.17 7.14 9.94
N LEU A 10 -1.81 6.62 8.76
CA LEU A 10 -2.74 5.89 7.90
C LEU A 10 -3.18 4.57 8.54
N THR A 11 -2.27 3.90 9.26
CA THR A 11 -2.60 2.69 10.03
C THR A 11 -3.58 3.02 11.17
N ALA A 12 -3.37 4.12 11.89
CA ALA A 12 -4.31 4.58 12.92
C ALA A 12 -5.69 4.93 12.32
N GLY A 13 -5.70 5.52 11.12
CA GLY A 13 -6.92 5.77 10.34
C GLY A 13 -7.69 4.49 9.99
N MET A 14 -6.99 3.42 9.58
CA MET A 14 -7.63 2.12 9.35
C MET A 14 -8.17 1.48 10.63
N ALA A 15 -7.46 1.63 11.75
CA ALA A 15 -7.86 1.09 13.05
C ALA A 15 -9.10 1.80 13.62
N GLY A 16 -9.54 2.90 12.99
CA GLY A 16 -10.68 3.70 13.44
C GLY A 16 -10.36 4.61 14.62
N GLU A 17 -9.08 4.79 14.98
CA GLU A 17 -8.65 5.70 16.05
C GLU A 17 -8.86 7.17 15.64
N ILE A 18 -8.67 7.45 14.35
CA ILE A 18 -8.90 8.75 13.71
C ILE A 18 -9.55 8.54 12.33
N THR A 19 -10.11 9.59 11.75
CA THR A 19 -10.62 9.52 10.37
C THR A 19 -9.46 9.43 9.38
N MET A 20 -9.70 8.82 8.21
CA MET A 20 -8.68 8.75 7.15
C MET A 20 -8.25 10.12 6.65
N ASP A 21 -9.13 11.11 6.67
CA ASP A 21 -8.77 12.47 6.27
C ASP A 21 -7.87 13.15 7.32
N ALA A 22 -8.17 12.98 8.62
CA ALA A 22 -7.29 13.45 9.68
C ALA A 22 -5.91 12.76 9.63
N ALA A 23 -5.88 11.46 9.33
CA ALA A 23 -4.63 10.72 9.12
C ALA A 23 -3.80 11.29 7.96
N ARG A 24 -4.43 11.63 6.83
CA ARG A 24 -3.77 12.28 5.68
C ARG A 24 -3.20 13.64 6.04
N ASP A 25 -3.94 14.44 6.78
CA ASP A 25 -3.48 15.77 7.22
C ASP A 25 -2.25 15.67 8.13
N LEU A 26 -2.24 14.71 9.06
CA LEU A 26 -1.09 14.45 9.93
C LEU A 26 0.13 13.97 9.15
N LEU A 27 -0.07 13.06 8.19
CA LEU A 27 0.99 12.62 7.27
C LEU A 27 1.56 13.81 6.49
N MET A 28 0.72 14.66 5.91
CA MET A 28 1.16 15.81 5.11
C MET A 28 1.90 16.84 5.95
N LYS A 29 1.49 17.08 7.20
CA LYS A 29 2.25 17.91 8.15
C LYS A 29 3.65 17.37 8.40
N GLN A 30 3.79 16.05 8.53
CA GLN A 30 5.09 15.40 8.74
C GLN A 30 5.97 15.50 7.48
N VAL A 31 5.38 15.34 6.30
CA VAL A 31 6.06 15.54 4.99
C VAL A 31 6.59 16.96 4.87
N GLN A 32 5.78 17.99 5.17
CA GLN A 32 6.19 19.39 5.12
C GLN A 32 7.27 19.75 6.15
N LYS A 33 7.29 19.06 7.29
CA LYS A 33 8.33 19.25 8.32
C LYS A 33 9.66 18.60 7.92
N HIS A 34 9.62 17.47 7.20
CA HIS A 34 10.82 16.71 6.84
C HIS A 34 11.46 17.18 5.54
N PHE A 35 10.65 17.43 4.51
CA PHE A 35 11.13 17.85 3.19
C PHE A 35 11.05 19.36 3.04
N LYS A 36 12.10 19.95 2.45
CA LYS A 36 12.12 21.40 2.22
C LYS A 36 11.07 21.80 1.18
N PRO A 37 10.46 22.99 1.28
CA PRO A 37 9.46 23.47 0.33
C PRO A 37 9.94 23.47 -1.12
N GLU A 38 11.22 23.72 -1.39
CA GLU A 38 11.76 23.75 -2.76
C GLU A 38 11.70 22.38 -3.43
N LEU A 39 11.83 21.30 -2.66
CA LEU A 39 11.65 19.95 -3.18
C LEU A 39 10.18 19.67 -3.46
N LEU A 40 9.30 19.99 -2.51
CA LEU A 40 7.87 19.75 -2.66
C LEU A 40 7.28 20.51 -3.85
N ASN A 41 7.71 21.76 -4.04
CA ASN A 41 7.30 22.61 -5.17
C ASN A 41 7.84 22.12 -6.53
N ARG A 42 8.80 21.19 -6.56
CA ARG A 42 9.32 20.56 -7.79
C ARG A 42 8.62 19.25 -8.14
N LEU A 43 7.77 18.72 -7.26
CA LEU A 43 6.96 17.54 -7.55
C LEU A 43 5.68 17.98 -8.26
N SER A 44 5.34 17.30 -9.35
CA SER A 44 4.09 17.57 -10.06
C SER A 44 2.86 17.23 -9.24
N GLU A 45 2.93 16.14 -8.47
CA GLU A 45 1.84 15.65 -7.63
C GLU A 45 2.40 14.85 -6.45
N ILE A 46 1.69 14.87 -5.32
CA ILE A 46 1.94 14.01 -4.16
C ILE A 46 0.76 13.04 -4.04
N VAL A 47 1.04 11.75 -4.22
CA VAL A 47 0.04 10.70 -4.12
C VAL A 47 0.21 9.95 -2.80
N VAL A 48 -0.86 9.89 -2.00
CA VAL A 48 -0.90 9.12 -0.76
C VAL A 48 -1.55 7.77 -1.04
N PHE A 49 -0.83 6.69 -0.77
CA PHE A 49 -1.37 5.33 -0.93
C PHE A 49 -2.27 4.98 0.25
N GLU A 50 -3.51 4.62 -0.05
CA GLU A 50 -4.39 4.05 0.95
C GLU A 50 -3.92 2.65 1.35
N PRO A 51 -3.96 2.32 2.65
CA PRO A 51 -3.69 0.97 3.09
C PRO A 51 -4.66 -0.06 2.47
N LEU A 52 -4.15 -1.28 2.27
CA LEU A 52 -4.93 -2.34 1.65
C LEU A 52 -5.84 -3.04 2.67
N LEU A 53 -7.13 -3.08 2.35
CA LEU A 53 -8.08 -3.91 3.07
C LEU A 53 -7.88 -5.39 2.74
N HIS A 54 -8.37 -6.27 3.61
CA HIS A 54 -8.23 -7.72 3.47
C HIS A 54 -8.69 -8.23 2.09
N ASP A 55 -9.83 -7.74 1.59
CA ASP A 55 -10.37 -8.17 0.29
C ASP A 55 -9.46 -7.76 -0.87
N LYS A 56 -8.92 -6.53 -0.84
CA LYS A 56 -7.93 -6.07 -1.84
C LYS A 56 -6.65 -6.89 -1.78
N LEU A 57 -6.17 -7.23 -0.58
CA LEU A 57 -5.01 -8.11 -0.40
C LEU A 57 -5.26 -9.50 -1.00
N LYS A 58 -6.46 -10.05 -0.81
CA LYS A 58 -6.84 -11.36 -1.36
C LYS A 58 -6.78 -11.36 -2.90
N GLU A 59 -7.25 -10.31 -3.55
CA GLU A 59 -7.13 -10.16 -5.01
C GLU A 59 -5.68 -10.08 -5.47
N ILE A 60 -4.84 -9.30 -4.77
CA ILE A 60 -3.42 -9.17 -5.08
C ILE A 60 -2.72 -10.53 -4.95
N VAL A 61 -3.01 -11.30 -3.89
CA VAL A 61 -2.49 -12.66 -3.71
C VAL A 61 -2.91 -13.55 -4.88
N LYS A 62 -4.18 -13.51 -5.32
CA LYS A 62 -4.63 -14.27 -6.49
C LYS A 62 -3.85 -13.92 -7.76
N ILE A 63 -3.53 -12.64 -7.97
CA ILE A 63 -2.70 -12.21 -9.11
C ILE A 63 -1.28 -12.77 -8.99
N GLN A 64 -0.65 -12.67 -7.82
CA GLN A 64 0.70 -13.18 -7.61
C GLN A 64 0.79 -14.71 -7.75
N MET A 65 -0.23 -15.43 -7.28
CA MET A 65 -0.31 -16.89 -7.42
C MET A 65 -0.27 -17.36 -8.88
N LYS A 66 -0.78 -16.57 -9.84
CA LYS A 66 -0.69 -16.91 -11.27
C LYS A 66 0.75 -17.08 -11.75
N SER A 67 1.66 -16.20 -11.30
CA SER A 67 3.08 -16.29 -11.66
C SER A 67 3.74 -17.52 -11.06
N ILE A 68 3.38 -17.86 -9.83
CA ILE A 68 3.90 -19.06 -9.15
C ILE A 68 3.42 -20.33 -9.85
N ILE A 69 2.12 -20.43 -10.14
CA ILE A 69 1.50 -21.55 -10.86
C ILE A 69 2.19 -21.75 -12.22
N SER A 70 2.41 -20.68 -12.97
CA SER A 70 3.13 -20.75 -14.25
C SER A 70 4.55 -21.31 -14.09
N ARG A 71 5.31 -20.83 -13.10
CA ARG A 71 6.70 -21.25 -12.89
C ARG A 71 6.85 -22.71 -12.49
N VAL A 72 5.89 -23.26 -11.76
CA VAL A 72 5.92 -24.67 -11.34
C VAL A 72 5.39 -25.59 -12.44
N ALA A 73 4.47 -25.11 -13.28
CA ALA A 73 4.01 -25.81 -14.46
C ALA A 73 5.16 -26.08 -15.45
N ASP A 74 6.09 -25.13 -15.61
CA ASP A 74 7.32 -25.32 -16.42
C ASP A 74 8.20 -26.47 -15.91
N LYS A 75 8.04 -26.87 -14.65
CA LYS A 75 8.72 -28.01 -14.02
C LYS A 75 7.87 -29.29 -14.00
N GLY A 76 6.75 -29.29 -14.71
CA GLY A 76 5.80 -30.41 -14.74
C GLY A 76 4.95 -30.56 -13.47
N ILE A 77 4.90 -29.53 -12.62
CA ILE A 77 4.14 -29.56 -11.36
C ILE A 77 2.83 -28.78 -11.57
N SER A 78 1.70 -29.43 -11.30
CA SER A 78 0.40 -28.75 -11.24
C SER A 78 0.13 -28.26 -9.82
N LEU A 79 -0.23 -26.98 -9.67
CA LEU A 79 -0.51 -26.34 -8.40
C LEU A 79 -1.87 -25.65 -8.46
N PHE A 80 -2.72 -25.94 -7.48
CA PHE A 80 -4.02 -25.31 -7.30
C PHE A 80 -4.06 -24.56 -5.97
N ALA A 81 -4.49 -23.31 -5.99
CA ALA A 81 -4.70 -22.49 -4.80
C ALA A 81 -6.18 -22.19 -4.63
N SER A 82 -6.71 -22.49 -3.45
CA SER A 82 -8.08 -22.16 -3.06
C SER A 82 -8.08 -21.06 -2.01
N ASP A 83 -9.22 -20.37 -1.91
CA ASP A 83 -9.44 -19.46 -0.79
C ASP A 83 -9.65 -20.29 0.49
N ALA A 84 -8.98 -19.91 1.58
CA ALA A 84 -9.27 -20.49 2.88
C ALA A 84 -10.70 -20.12 3.32
N VAL A 85 -11.39 -21.08 3.94
CA VAL A 85 -12.74 -20.94 4.53
C VAL A 85 -12.66 -20.16 5.83
#